data_AF-A0A2X1B4T0-F1
#
_entry.id   AF-A0A2X1B4T0-F1
#
_cell.length_a   1.000
_cell.length_b   1.000
_cell.length_c   1.000
_cell.angle_alpha   90.00
_cell.angle_beta   90.00
_cell.angle_gamma   90.00
#
_symmetry.space_group_name_H-M   'P 1'
#
loop_
_entity.id
_entity.type
_entity.pdbx_description
1 polymer ?
#
loop_
_entity_poly.entity_id
_entity_poly.type
_entity_poly.pdbx_seq_one_letter_code
_entity_poly.pdbx_strand_id
1 'polypeptide(L)'
;MADAGAWRTGHWLNGRMGGDARGLIEAILKRGGLSETDFTVGAVDGGVTGYVIDRPMATKDALAPLVQALGATTAEREGRVAVLGESAREMTQHQAALALPDKGGSEAADRRLTPRPSAARLRFIDEAADYQLGAVTVRGDGEGGGVDAALPAVVGVGLATAAAQRLLQGEAAERLTLKLGPLEALRLEPGDVTAVEGRAGDWRVERLDWDETPSAVLAPVVEVAVVDAPEEWRGDGGGAGTPGAPFLMLLDLPPLPGEEADGRPVVAAAAESWTPMALHGGGSVDSLTQRAVVETPATVGTLTEPLRPGVVGRWDETGVLNVRIEGQAPQSRAGEAVLSGANLLAVRSADGWEVVQFRRAELVGGDVWRLSGLLRGQQGTEEAAARGAEPGALVVVLERGMARAQVDAVERGLPRIWRAGPVGSPPGGAGTTEVGFVWSNRNAAPWRPAHLKASPEGGGWRLNWLPRVRQGGDGWEGEPVEVDPRRFRVRVLDGDVVRRICEVEGLAAVYGAVEVAADFPGGVGSIAKVGVAQWGDGYGWGAEAMVTLISPI
;
A
#
# COMPACT_ATOMS: atom_id res chain seq x y z
N MET A 1 11.14 21.86 -3.74
CA MET A 1 10.29 23.02 -3.39
C MET A 1 9.40 23.27 -4.59
N ALA A 2 8.11 22.97 -4.47
CA ALA A 2 7.14 23.22 -5.52
C ALA A 2 6.20 24.33 -5.05
N ASP A 3 5.89 25.29 -5.91
CA ASP A 3 4.99 26.43 -5.62
C ASP A 3 3.50 26.03 -5.68
N ALA A 4 3.18 24.79 -5.31
CA ALA A 4 1.84 24.21 -5.38
C ALA A 4 0.81 25.01 -4.56
N GLY A 5 1.24 25.70 -3.49
CA GLY A 5 0.38 26.59 -2.71
C GLY A 5 -0.22 27.75 -3.52
N ALA A 6 0.44 28.18 -4.61
CA ALA A 6 -0.02 29.26 -5.47
C ALA A 6 -0.98 28.79 -6.59
N TRP A 7 -1.19 27.47 -6.76
CA TRP A 7 -2.10 26.94 -7.79
C TRP A 7 -3.56 27.44 -7.60
N ARG A 8 -3.96 27.71 -6.35
CA ARG A 8 -5.31 28.20 -5.99
C ARG A 8 -5.61 29.62 -6.47
N THR A 9 -4.63 30.50 -6.45
CA THR A 9 -4.80 31.92 -6.83
C THR A 9 -4.08 32.28 -8.13
N GLY A 10 -3.30 31.36 -8.66
CA GLY A 10 -2.60 31.52 -9.92
C GLY A 10 -3.54 31.44 -11.12
N HIS A 11 -3.06 31.98 -12.25
CA HIS A 11 -3.81 32.01 -13.52
C HIS A 11 -3.92 30.64 -14.22
N TRP A 12 -3.36 29.58 -13.63
CA TRP A 12 -3.33 28.24 -14.19
C TRP A 12 -4.68 27.53 -13.96
N LEU A 13 -5.28 27.03 -15.04
CA LEU A 13 -6.58 26.33 -15.00
C LEU A 13 -6.47 24.80 -15.00
N ASN A 14 -5.25 24.24 -15.01
CA ASN A 14 -5.03 22.81 -15.04
C ASN A 14 -5.63 22.15 -13.79
N GLY A 15 -6.65 21.31 -13.96
CA GLY A 15 -7.40 20.68 -12.87
C GLY A 15 -8.48 21.56 -12.22
N ARG A 16 -8.69 22.80 -12.70
CA ARG A 16 -9.73 23.75 -12.22
C ARG A 16 -10.81 24.07 -13.25
N MET A 17 -10.74 23.48 -14.43
CA MET A 17 -11.88 23.46 -15.37
C MET A 17 -12.93 22.49 -14.82
N GLY A 18 -13.57 22.87 -13.71
CA GLY A 18 -14.65 22.13 -13.08
C GLY A 18 -15.98 22.31 -13.82
N GLY A 19 -16.98 21.51 -13.44
CA GLY A 19 -18.29 21.48 -14.09
C GLY A 19 -19.18 22.69 -13.75
N ASP A 20 -19.99 23.09 -14.72
CA ASP A 20 -21.01 24.14 -14.59
C ASP A 20 -22.33 23.56 -14.08
N ALA A 21 -22.80 24.04 -12.92
CA ALA A 21 -24.06 23.62 -12.32
C ALA A 21 -25.27 23.91 -13.23
N ARG A 22 -25.24 25.01 -13.98
CA ARG A 22 -26.30 25.34 -14.94
C ARG A 22 -26.36 24.29 -16.04
N GLY A 23 -25.25 24.06 -16.74
CA GLY A 23 -25.17 23.05 -17.79
C GLY A 23 -25.58 21.65 -17.31
N LEU A 24 -25.22 21.27 -16.08
CA LEU A 24 -25.65 20.01 -15.48
C LEU A 24 -27.18 19.92 -15.30
N ILE A 25 -27.81 20.98 -14.78
CA ILE A 25 -29.27 21.05 -14.61
C ILE A 25 -29.95 20.94 -15.98
N GLU A 26 -29.49 21.70 -16.97
CA GLU A 26 -30.02 21.64 -18.34
C GLU A 26 -29.90 20.23 -18.93
N ALA A 27 -28.77 19.54 -18.70
CA ALA A 27 -28.57 18.17 -19.14
C ALA A 27 -29.53 17.17 -18.48
N ILE A 28 -29.80 17.32 -17.17
CA ILE A 28 -30.76 16.47 -16.44
C ILE A 28 -32.19 16.68 -16.99
N LEU A 29 -32.60 17.93 -17.22
CA LEU A 29 -33.92 18.27 -17.77
C LEU A 29 -34.10 17.71 -19.18
N LYS A 30 -33.09 17.89 -20.05
CA LYS A 30 -33.08 17.32 -21.41
C LYS A 30 -33.15 15.79 -21.40
N ARG A 31 -32.40 15.14 -20.50
CA ARG A 31 -32.47 13.68 -20.32
C ARG A 31 -33.84 13.21 -19.84
N GLY A 32 -34.54 14.06 -19.08
CA GLY A 32 -35.93 13.87 -18.67
C GLY A 32 -36.97 14.02 -19.78
N GLY A 33 -36.56 14.43 -20.99
CA GLY A 33 -37.43 14.59 -22.16
C GLY A 33 -37.91 16.01 -22.42
N LEU A 34 -37.43 17.01 -21.68
CA LEU A 34 -37.77 18.42 -21.92
C LEU A 34 -36.89 19.00 -23.04
N SER A 35 -37.50 19.76 -23.94
CA SER A 35 -36.77 20.53 -24.96
C SER A 35 -36.24 21.85 -24.38
N GLU A 36 -35.33 22.51 -25.11
CA GLU A 36 -34.78 23.82 -24.69
C GLU A 36 -35.85 24.92 -24.56
N THR A 37 -37.03 24.74 -25.17
CA THR A 37 -38.14 25.68 -25.04
C THR A 37 -39.03 25.41 -23.83
N ASP A 38 -38.88 24.26 -23.17
CA ASP A 38 -39.75 23.83 -22.06
C ASP A 38 -39.19 24.22 -20.69
N PHE A 39 -37.96 24.73 -20.63
CA PHE A 39 -37.33 25.13 -19.36
C PHE A 39 -36.46 26.39 -19.48
N THR A 40 -36.20 27.02 -18.34
CA THR A 40 -35.21 28.08 -18.17
C THR A 40 -34.40 27.83 -16.91
N VAL A 41 -33.08 28.01 -16.97
CA VAL A 41 -32.18 27.87 -15.83
C VAL A 41 -31.50 29.22 -15.60
N GLY A 42 -31.81 29.84 -14.46
CA GLY A 42 -31.20 31.09 -14.01
C GLY A 42 -29.73 30.92 -13.62
N ALA A 43 -29.10 32.00 -13.18
CA ALA A 43 -27.78 31.92 -12.57
C ALA A 43 -27.87 31.10 -11.28
N VAL A 44 -27.06 30.05 -11.17
CA VAL A 44 -26.93 29.22 -9.96
C VAL A 44 -25.49 29.26 -9.51
N ASP A 45 -25.28 29.60 -8.25
CA ASP A 45 -23.94 29.68 -7.67
C ASP A 45 -23.51 28.34 -7.08
N GLY A 46 -22.35 27.85 -7.52
CA GLY A 46 -21.75 26.61 -7.05
C GLY A 46 -21.13 25.79 -8.16
N GLY A 47 -19.89 25.32 -7.95
CA GLY A 47 -19.23 24.37 -8.86
C GLY A 47 -19.70 22.94 -8.59
N VAL A 48 -20.19 22.26 -9.62
CA VAL A 48 -20.56 20.84 -9.55
C VAL A 48 -19.85 20.11 -10.68
N THR A 49 -18.83 19.34 -10.34
CA THR A 49 -17.95 18.68 -11.30
C THR A 49 -18.57 17.42 -11.90
N GLY A 50 -19.46 16.76 -11.15
CA GLY A 50 -20.12 15.53 -11.59
C GLY A 50 -21.37 15.21 -10.80
N TYR A 51 -22.21 14.34 -11.36
CA TYR A 51 -23.46 13.90 -10.74
C TYR A 51 -23.77 12.46 -11.12
N VAL A 52 -24.21 11.66 -10.14
CA VAL A 52 -24.47 10.23 -10.32
C VAL A 52 -25.96 9.95 -10.24
N ILE A 53 -26.52 9.41 -11.32
CA ILE A 53 -27.87 8.82 -11.36
C ILE A 53 -27.67 7.32 -11.55
N ASP A 54 -27.76 6.56 -10.46
CA ASP A 54 -27.39 5.15 -10.38
C ASP A 54 -28.54 4.18 -10.69
N ARG A 55 -29.76 4.68 -10.76
CA ARG A 55 -30.98 3.90 -11.02
C ARG A 55 -32.02 4.71 -11.80
N PRO A 56 -32.96 4.04 -12.49
CA PRO A 56 -34.13 4.71 -13.05
C PRO A 56 -34.92 5.45 -11.97
N MET A 57 -35.18 6.75 -12.17
CA MET A 57 -35.95 7.60 -11.27
C MET A 57 -36.61 8.74 -12.05
N ALA A 58 -37.57 9.45 -11.43
CA ALA A 58 -38.18 10.61 -12.07
C ALA A 58 -37.19 11.79 -12.13
N THR A 59 -37.28 12.63 -13.17
CA THR A 59 -36.42 13.81 -13.34
C THR A 59 -36.42 14.73 -12.13
N LYS A 60 -37.59 14.90 -11.49
CA LYS A 60 -37.72 15.70 -10.26
C LYS A 60 -36.90 15.12 -9.10
N ASP A 61 -36.83 13.80 -8.99
CA ASP A 61 -36.12 13.11 -7.89
C ASP A 61 -34.60 13.19 -8.13
N ALA A 62 -34.19 13.13 -9.39
CA ALA A 62 -32.80 13.37 -9.79
C ALA A 62 -32.38 14.84 -9.57
N LEU A 63 -33.29 15.80 -9.76
CA LEU A 63 -33.00 17.22 -9.66
C LEU A 63 -33.05 17.76 -8.21
N ALA A 64 -33.93 17.21 -7.37
CA ALA A 64 -34.20 17.73 -6.02
C ALA A 64 -32.95 17.87 -5.13
N PRO A 65 -32.02 16.88 -5.04
CA PRO A 65 -30.82 17.02 -4.22
C PRO A 65 -29.91 18.17 -4.69
N LEU A 66 -29.82 18.37 -6.00
CA LEU A 66 -28.99 19.40 -6.61
C LEU A 66 -29.58 20.80 -6.37
N VAL A 67 -30.89 20.96 -6.60
CA VAL A 67 -31.60 22.21 -6.34
C VAL A 67 -31.49 22.61 -4.88
N GLN A 68 -31.68 21.66 -3.96
CA GLN A 68 -31.53 21.89 -2.53
C GLN A 68 -30.09 22.28 -2.17
N ALA A 69 -29.10 21.55 -2.70
CA ALA A 69 -27.69 21.79 -2.41
C ALA A 69 -27.22 23.17 -2.90
N LEU A 70 -27.71 23.64 -4.04
CA LEU A 70 -27.40 24.94 -4.63
C LEU A 70 -28.22 26.09 -4.01
N GLY A 71 -29.24 25.81 -3.20
CA GLY A 71 -30.18 26.84 -2.71
C GLY A 71 -31.10 27.38 -3.81
N ALA A 72 -31.21 26.66 -4.93
CA ALA A 72 -32.09 27.01 -6.02
C ALA A 72 -33.56 26.68 -5.69
N THR A 73 -34.48 27.13 -6.53
CA THR A 73 -35.91 26.82 -6.46
C THR A 73 -36.43 26.49 -7.83
N THR A 74 -37.34 25.52 -7.88
CA THR A 74 -38.06 25.17 -9.10
C THR A 74 -39.43 25.82 -9.09
N ALA A 75 -39.80 26.48 -10.18
CA ALA A 75 -41.09 27.12 -10.37
C ALA A 75 -41.62 26.82 -11.78
N GLU A 76 -42.90 27.09 -12.01
CA GLU A 76 -43.47 27.21 -13.36
C GLU A 76 -43.54 28.70 -13.71
N ARG A 77 -42.87 29.12 -14.78
CA ARG A 77 -42.92 30.50 -15.31
C ARG A 77 -43.17 30.45 -16.81
N GLU A 78 -44.13 31.23 -17.29
CA GLU A 78 -44.51 31.27 -18.72
C GLU A 78 -44.80 29.88 -19.33
N GLY A 79 -45.34 28.96 -18.53
CA GLY A 79 -45.61 27.56 -18.95
C GLY A 79 -44.35 26.70 -19.10
N ARG A 80 -43.22 27.12 -18.54
CA ARG A 80 -41.93 26.43 -18.56
C ARG A 80 -41.45 26.10 -17.16
N VAL A 81 -40.63 25.04 -17.06
CA VAL A 81 -39.93 24.72 -15.82
C VAL A 81 -38.79 25.73 -15.62
N ALA A 82 -38.89 26.56 -14.59
CA ALA A 82 -37.85 27.51 -14.21
C ALA A 82 -37.04 26.96 -13.03
N VAL A 83 -35.71 26.92 -13.16
CA VAL A 83 -34.80 26.69 -12.03
C VAL A 83 -34.11 28.00 -11.71
N LEU A 84 -34.48 28.60 -10.58
CA LEU A 84 -34.06 29.92 -10.15
C LEU A 84 -33.02 29.76 -9.04
N GLY A 85 -31.84 30.37 -9.17
CA GLY A 85 -30.85 30.42 -8.09
C GLY A 85 -31.19 31.48 -7.03
N GLU A 86 -30.17 32.06 -6.41
CA GLU A 86 -30.36 33.20 -5.51
C GLU A 86 -30.83 34.41 -6.34
N SER A 87 -32.09 34.80 -6.12
CA SER A 87 -32.77 35.85 -6.88
C SER A 87 -32.81 37.12 -6.04
N ALA A 88 -32.39 38.25 -6.61
CA ALA A 88 -32.45 39.54 -5.94
C ALA A 88 -33.91 39.94 -5.65
N ARG A 89 -34.13 40.72 -4.58
CA ARG A 89 -35.44 41.30 -4.28
C ARG A 89 -35.96 42.09 -5.48
N GLU A 90 -37.10 41.66 -6.02
CA GLU A 90 -37.69 42.27 -7.21
C GLU A 90 -38.66 43.40 -6.86
N MET A 91 -39.39 43.29 -5.75
CA MET A 91 -40.41 44.26 -5.36
C MET A 91 -40.72 44.27 -3.86
N THR A 92 -41.54 45.24 -3.44
CA THR A 92 -42.08 45.35 -2.07
C THR A 92 -43.60 45.26 -2.11
N GLN A 93 -44.16 44.37 -1.31
CA GLN A 93 -45.61 44.23 -1.09
C GLN A 93 -46.05 45.22 -0.03
N HIS A 94 -46.79 46.23 -0.46
CA HIS A 94 -47.35 47.25 0.42
C HIS A 94 -48.71 46.81 0.96
N GLN A 95 -49.00 47.11 2.23
CA GLN A 95 -50.26 46.71 2.84
C GLN A 95 -51.47 47.35 2.13
N ALA A 96 -51.31 48.58 1.62
CA ALA A 96 -52.32 49.29 0.85
C ALA A 96 -52.63 48.67 -0.52
N ALA A 97 -51.76 47.77 -1.01
CA ALA A 97 -51.91 47.10 -2.29
C ALA A 97 -52.57 45.71 -2.16
N LEU A 98 -52.78 45.24 -0.92
CA LEU A 98 -53.44 43.96 -0.67
C LEU A 98 -54.96 44.10 -0.73
N ALA A 99 -55.64 43.03 -1.13
CA ALA A 99 -57.10 42.96 -1.14
C ALA A 99 -57.64 42.72 0.27
N LEU A 100 -58.77 43.35 0.61
CA LEU A 100 -59.48 43.08 1.86
C LEU A 100 -60.55 41.99 1.60
N PRO A 101 -60.41 40.77 2.15
CA PRO A 101 -61.39 39.70 1.94
C PRO A 101 -62.67 39.95 2.77
N ASP A 102 -63.77 39.31 2.39
CA ASP A 102 -65.06 39.37 3.11
C ASP A 102 -64.95 38.87 4.57
N LYS A 103 -63.97 38.00 4.86
CA LYS A 103 -63.66 37.47 6.19
C LYS A 103 -62.15 37.39 6.39
N GLY A 104 -61.68 37.82 7.55
CA GLY A 104 -60.26 37.78 7.92
C GLY A 104 -59.51 39.06 7.54
N GLY A 105 -58.17 39.00 7.63
CA GLY A 105 -57.28 40.08 7.19
C GLY A 105 -56.70 39.81 5.81
N SER A 106 -56.11 40.85 5.22
CA SER A 106 -55.35 40.76 3.96
C SER A 106 -54.05 39.95 4.08
N GLU A 107 -53.62 39.71 5.32
CA GLU A 107 -52.41 38.98 5.66
C GLU A 107 -52.73 37.95 6.76
N ALA A 108 -52.26 36.72 6.60
CA ALA A 108 -52.29 35.68 7.61
C ALA A 108 -50.91 35.02 7.69
N ALA A 109 -50.40 34.81 8.91
CA ALA A 109 -49.13 34.12 9.12
C ALA A 109 -49.35 32.80 9.85
N ASP A 110 -48.90 31.71 9.23
CA ASP A 110 -48.89 30.38 9.81
C ASP A 110 -47.49 30.07 10.31
N ARG A 111 -47.38 29.77 11.61
CA ARG A 111 -46.13 29.36 12.22
C ARG A 111 -46.18 27.90 12.62
N ARG A 112 -45.29 27.10 12.04
CA ARG A 112 -45.04 25.72 12.49
C ARG A 112 -44.10 25.76 13.70
N LEU A 113 -44.43 24.98 14.72
CA LEU A 113 -43.64 24.84 15.95
C LEU A 113 -42.70 23.63 15.91
N THR A 114 -42.49 23.03 14.74
CA THR A 114 -41.51 21.95 14.58
C THR A 114 -40.13 22.49 14.91
N PRO A 115 -39.40 21.89 15.88
CA PRO A 115 -38.09 22.38 16.25
C PRO A 115 -37.11 22.20 15.09
N ARG A 116 -36.29 23.24 14.82
CA ARG A 116 -35.23 23.17 13.81
C ARG A 116 -34.20 22.10 14.18
N PRO A 117 -33.62 21.40 13.21
CA PRO A 117 -32.56 20.43 13.47
C PRO A 117 -31.39 21.05 14.26
N SER A 118 -30.84 20.30 15.21
CA SER A 118 -29.64 20.72 15.99
C SER A 118 -28.34 20.43 15.24
N ALA A 119 -28.36 19.47 14.30
CA ALA A 119 -27.23 19.11 13.46
C ALA A 119 -27.68 18.64 12.08
N ALA A 120 -26.87 18.91 11.07
CA ALA A 120 -27.06 18.43 9.71
C ALA A 120 -25.77 17.78 9.20
N ARG A 121 -25.86 16.54 8.75
CA ARG A 121 -24.76 15.80 8.13
C ARG A 121 -25.08 15.55 6.67
N LEU A 122 -24.19 15.99 5.79
CA LEU A 122 -24.30 15.76 4.36
C LEU A 122 -23.14 14.90 3.87
N ARG A 123 -23.46 13.78 3.21
CA ARG A 123 -22.49 12.96 2.46
C ARG A 123 -22.43 13.45 1.02
N PHE A 124 -21.24 13.48 0.42
CA PHE A 124 -21.01 13.94 -0.95
C PHE A 124 -19.80 13.21 -1.55
N ILE A 125 -19.53 13.40 -2.84
CA ILE A 125 -18.33 12.87 -3.50
C ILE A 125 -17.29 13.98 -3.50
N ASP A 126 -16.15 13.75 -2.85
CA ASP A 126 -15.11 14.77 -2.63
C ASP A 126 -14.09 14.75 -3.76
N GLU A 127 -14.09 15.81 -4.59
CA GLU A 127 -13.16 15.96 -5.71
C GLU A 127 -11.69 16.01 -5.25
N ALA A 128 -11.43 16.61 -4.09
CA ALA A 128 -10.08 16.79 -3.55
C ALA A 128 -9.52 15.55 -2.84
N ALA A 129 -10.36 14.52 -2.65
CA ALA A 129 -10.01 13.26 -1.99
C ALA A 129 -10.17 12.04 -2.93
N ASP A 130 -9.75 12.19 -4.20
CA ASP A 130 -9.81 11.13 -5.22
C ASP A 130 -11.21 10.53 -5.38
N TYR A 131 -12.23 11.39 -5.43
CA TYR A 131 -13.64 11.02 -5.57
C TYR A 131 -14.15 10.08 -4.46
N GLN A 132 -13.51 10.05 -3.30
CA GLN A 132 -14.01 9.32 -2.14
C GLN A 132 -15.27 9.96 -1.56
N LEU A 133 -16.05 9.19 -0.80
CA LEU A 133 -17.20 9.71 -0.08
C LEU A 133 -16.75 10.59 1.08
N GLY A 134 -16.97 11.90 0.93
CA GLY A 134 -16.82 12.90 1.97
C GLY A 134 -18.07 13.04 2.84
N ALA A 135 -17.91 13.61 4.03
CA ALA A 135 -19.05 14.04 4.85
C ALA A 135 -18.72 15.32 5.62
N VAL A 136 -19.62 16.31 5.55
CA VAL A 136 -19.59 17.50 6.40
C VAL A 136 -20.68 17.40 7.47
N THR A 137 -20.43 17.97 8.63
CA THR A 137 -21.44 18.08 9.69
C THR A 137 -21.44 19.50 10.24
N VAL A 138 -22.61 20.13 10.20
CA VAL A 138 -22.84 21.47 10.74
C VAL A 138 -23.76 21.34 11.95
N ARG A 139 -23.49 22.11 13.00
CA ARG A 139 -24.31 22.17 14.21
C ARG A 139 -24.88 23.57 14.38
N GLY A 140 -26.11 23.65 14.86
CA GLY A 140 -26.83 24.89 15.12
C GLY A 140 -27.37 24.97 16.54
N ASP A 141 -28.14 26.01 16.80
CA ASP A 141 -28.84 26.28 18.06
C ASP A 141 -30.25 25.66 18.11
N GLY A 142 -30.64 24.90 17.09
CA GLY A 142 -31.92 24.20 17.04
C GLY A 142 -32.09 23.18 18.16
N GLU A 143 -33.32 22.99 18.63
CA GLU A 143 -33.67 22.03 19.69
C GLU A 143 -34.17 20.69 19.13
N GLY A 144 -34.16 20.52 17.81
CA GLY A 144 -34.57 19.31 17.12
C GLY A 144 -33.48 18.24 17.05
N GLY A 145 -33.81 17.10 16.42
CA GLY A 145 -32.85 16.03 16.14
C GLY A 145 -31.80 16.39 15.08
N GLY A 146 -30.96 15.41 14.73
CA GLY A 146 -30.05 15.53 13.59
C GLY A 146 -30.72 15.13 12.28
N VAL A 147 -30.32 15.76 11.17
CA VAL A 147 -30.71 15.38 9.81
C VAL A 147 -29.52 14.83 9.03
N ASP A 148 -29.70 13.68 8.39
CA ASP A 148 -28.71 13.04 7.52
C ASP A 148 -29.21 13.11 6.06
N ALA A 149 -28.36 13.56 5.15
CA ALA A 149 -28.63 13.59 3.72
C ALA A 149 -27.42 13.11 2.91
N ALA A 150 -27.67 12.75 1.65
CA ALA A 150 -26.63 12.40 0.69
C ALA A 150 -26.86 13.18 -0.61
N LEU A 151 -25.82 13.86 -1.07
CA LEU A 151 -25.76 14.55 -2.35
C LEU A 151 -24.96 13.66 -3.32
N PRO A 152 -25.57 13.07 -4.35
CA PRO A 152 -24.87 12.22 -5.32
C PRO A 152 -24.11 13.08 -6.35
N ALA A 153 -23.40 14.10 -5.89
CA ALA A 153 -22.65 15.05 -6.71
C ALA A 153 -21.18 15.12 -6.26
N VAL A 154 -20.31 15.35 -7.24
CA VAL A 154 -18.90 15.69 -7.03
C VAL A 154 -18.82 17.19 -6.78
N VAL A 155 -18.52 17.57 -5.55
CA VAL A 155 -18.49 18.97 -5.10
C VAL A 155 -17.36 19.20 -4.11
N GLY A 156 -16.88 20.42 -4.03
CA GLY A 156 -15.95 20.84 -2.98
C GLY A 156 -16.62 20.97 -1.60
N VAL A 157 -15.80 20.98 -0.55
CA VAL A 157 -16.23 21.09 0.85
C VAL A 157 -17.05 22.36 1.12
N GLY A 158 -16.75 23.46 0.41
CA GLY A 158 -17.49 24.73 0.54
C GLY A 158 -18.97 24.59 0.19
N LEU A 159 -19.28 24.06 -1.00
CA LEU A 159 -20.65 23.82 -1.44
C LEU A 159 -21.34 22.76 -0.57
N ALA A 160 -20.64 21.68 -0.19
CA ALA A 160 -21.17 20.69 0.72
C ALA A 160 -21.57 21.29 2.09
N THR A 161 -20.75 22.20 2.62
CA THR A 161 -21.01 22.88 3.90
C THR A 161 -22.21 23.83 3.79
N ALA A 162 -22.32 24.60 2.71
CA ALA A 162 -23.48 25.46 2.44
C ALA A 162 -24.77 24.62 2.31
N ALA A 163 -24.73 23.50 1.60
CA ALA A 163 -25.84 22.56 1.51
C ALA A 163 -26.24 21.97 2.87
N ALA A 164 -25.27 21.62 3.72
CA ALA A 164 -25.53 21.18 5.10
C ALA A 164 -26.11 22.29 5.99
N GLN A 165 -25.66 23.55 5.83
CA GLN A 165 -26.24 24.71 6.49
C GLN A 165 -27.70 24.95 6.06
N ARG A 166 -28.02 24.79 4.77
CA ARG A 166 -29.41 24.86 4.25
C ARG A 166 -30.27 23.76 4.86
N LEU A 167 -29.77 22.53 4.97
CA LEU A 167 -30.46 21.43 5.66
C LEU A 167 -30.72 21.73 7.13
N LEU A 168 -29.78 22.38 7.81
CA LEU A 168 -29.88 22.77 9.22
C LEU A 168 -30.99 23.81 9.46
N GLN A 169 -31.33 24.65 8.47
CA GLN A 169 -32.46 25.58 8.56
C GLN A 169 -33.80 24.84 8.66
N GLY A 170 -33.89 23.63 8.09
CA GLY A 170 -35.11 22.84 8.02
C GLY A 170 -36.17 23.47 7.10
N GLU A 171 -37.42 23.02 7.24
CA GLU A 171 -38.55 23.67 6.57
C GLU A 171 -38.79 25.06 7.16
N ALA A 172 -39.26 26.00 6.32
CA ALA A 172 -39.64 27.33 6.77
C ALA A 172 -40.64 27.28 7.93
N ALA A 173 -40.22 27.81 9.08
CA ALA A 173 -41.02 27.82 10.30
C ALA A 173 -42.23 28.78 10.20
N GLU A 174 -42.15 29.78 9.33
CA GLU A 174 -43.21 30.76 9.11
C GLU A 174 -43.57 30.77 7.62
N ARG A 175 -44.87 30.79 7.33
CA ARG A 175 -45.42 31.03 6.00
C ARG A 175 -46.40 32.19 6.08
N LEU A 176 -46.35 33.04 5.07
CA LEU A 176 -47.21 34.20 4.95
C LEU A 176 -48.22 33.97 3.83
N THR A 177 -49.50 34.12 4.10
CA THR A 177 -50.55 34.13 3.07
C THR A 177 -51.02 35.56 2.89
N LEU A 178 -50.81 36.11 1.69
CA LEU A 178 -51.25 37.43 1.29
C LEU A 178 -52.44 37.34 0.36
N LYS A 179 -53.50 38.11 0.63
CA LYS A 179 -54.62 38.32 -0.30
C LYS A 179 -54.25 39.46 -1.25
N LEU A 180 -54.06 39.14 -2.52
CA LEU A 180 -53.46 40.03 -3.50
C LEU A 180 -54.50 40.99 -4.09
N GLY A 181 -54.10 42.25 -4.26
CA GLY A 181 -54.83 43.17 -5.13
C GLY A 181 -54.73 42.75 -6.60
N PRO A 182 -55.59 43.28 -7.49
CA PRO A 182 -55.60 42.88 -8.90
C PRO A 182 -54.26 43.13 -9.61
N LEU A 183 -53.54 44.21 -9.26
CA LEU A 183 -52.25 44.53 -9.89
C LEU A 183 -51.15 43.60 -9.38
N GLU A 184 -51.17 43.28 -8.10
CA GLU A 184 -50.20 42.42 -7.41
C GLU A 184 -50.35 40.98 -7.90
N ALA A 185 -51.59 40.52 -8.07
CA ALA A 185 -51.90 39.23 -8.69
C ALA A 185 -51.24 39.16 -10.07
N LEU A 186 -51.44 40.15 -10.94
CA LEU A 186 -50.88 40.18 -12.30
C LEU A 186 -49.35 40.32 -12.38
N ARG A 187 -48.69 40.75 -11.30
CA ARG A 187 -47.23 41.02 -11.29
C ARG A 187 -46.40 39.93 -10.66
N LEU A 188 -46.98 39.17 -9.73
CA LEU A 188 -46.25 38.13 -9.00
C LEU A 188 -46.21 36.83 -9.80
N GLU A 189 -45.03 36.21 -9.82
CA GLU A 189 -44.82 34.85 -10.32
C GLU A 189 -44.25 33.95 -9.23
N PRO A 190 -44.44 32.61 -9.31
CA PRO A 190 -43.81 31.69 -8.37
C PRO A 190 -42.29 31.77 -8.47
N GLY A 191 -41.63 31.85 -7.33
CA GLY A 191 -40.18 32.03 -7.21
C GLY A 191 -39.71 33.47 -7.01
N ASP A 192 -40.57 34.48 -7.23
CA ASP A 192 -40.23 35.89 -7.01
C ASP A 192 -39.87 36.15 -5.55
N VAL A 193 -38.85 36.99 -5.33
CA VAL A 193 -38.40 37.41 -4.00
C VAL A 193 -38.87 38.82 -3.72
N THR A 194 -39.61 39.01 -2.64
CA THR A 194 -40.25 40.29 -2.29
C THR A 194 -40.01 40.66 -0.83
N ALA A 195 -39.92 41.96 -0.55
CA ALA A 195 -40.10 42.46 0.81
C ALA A 195 -41.59 42.57 1.12
N VAL A 196 -42.00 42.34 2.35
CA VAL A 196 -43.38 42.57 2.80
C VAL A 196 -43.38 43.68 3.84
N GLU A 197 -44.20 44.71 3.62
CA GLU A 197 -44.33 45.83 4.55
C GLU A 197 -44.70 45.34 5.96
N GLY A 198 -43.96 45.78 6.97
CA GLY A 198 -44.16 45.36 8.36
C GLY A 198 -43.54 44.01 8.73
N ARG A 199 -42.88 43.31 7.79
CA ARG A 199 -42.13 42.07 8.04
C ARG A 199 -40.64 42.26 7.80
N ALA A 200 -39.83 41.57 8.59
CA ALA A 200 -38.38 41.56 8.41
C ALA A 200 -37.96 40.49 7.39
N GLY A 201 -36.85 40.74 6.70
CA GLY A 201 -36.28 39.82 5.72
C GLY A 201 -37.01 39.80 4.37
N ASP A 202 -36.50 38.97 3.48
CA ASP A 202 -37.07 38.72 2.16
C ASP A 202 -37.95 37.48 2.16
N TRP A 203 -38.98 37.50 1.32
CA TRP A 203 -40.02 36.49 1.25
C TRP A 203 -40.19 36.01 -0.19
N ARG A 204 -40.02 34.71 -0.41
CA ARG A 204 -40.16 34.06 -1.72
C ARG A 204 -41.58 33.57 -1.91
N VAL A 205 -42.17 33.84 -3.07
CA VAL A 205 -43.47 33.30 -3.47
C VAL A 205 -43.33 31.80 -3.76
N GLU A 206 -43.87 30.95 -2.90
CA GLU A 206 -43.88 29.49 -3.11
C GLU A 206 -45.07 29.04 -3.96
N ARG A 207 -46.21 29.72 -3.80
CA ARG A 207 -47.45 29.36 -4.48
C ARG A 207 -48.32 30.58 -4.74
N LEU A 208 -48.97 30.59 -5.90
CA LEU A 208 -50.03 31.53 -6.25
C LEU A 208 -51.30 30.76 -6.53
N ASP A 209 -52.38 31.15 -5.85
CA ASP A 209 -53.72 30.61 -6.05
C ASP A 209 -54.55 31.68 -6.78
N TRP A 210 -54.91 31.38 -8.03
CA TRP A 210 -55.69 32.27 -8.92
C TRP A 210 -57.17 31.89 -8.91
N ASP A 211 -57.80 31.99 -7.73
CA ASP A 211 -59.24 31.77 -7.57
C ASP A 211 -60.00 33.12 -7.57
N GLU A 212 -61.24 33.13 -7.06
CA GLU A 212 -62.06 34.34 -6.93
C GLU A 212 -61.40 35.39 -6.00
N THR A 213 -60.50 34.99 -5.11
CA THR A 213 -59.74 35.86 -4.21
C THR A 213 -58.24 35.54 -4.27
N PRO A 214 -57.52 36.06 -5.29
CA PRO A 214 -56.12 35.72 -5.55
C PRO A 214 -55.26 35.81 -4.30
N SER A 215 -54.41 34.79 -4.09
CA SER A 215 -53.54 34.77 -2.92
C SER A 215 -52.15 34.20 -3.21
N ALA A 216 -51.15 34.74 -2.51
CA ALA A 216 -49.79 34.25 -2.54
C ALA A 216 -49.45 33.61 -1.19
N VAL A 217 -48.79 32.45 -1.24
CA VAL A 217 -48.11 31.84 -0.09
C VAL A 217 -46.63 32.12 -0.23
N LEU A 218 -46.06 32.81 0.75
CA LEU A 218 -44.65 33.18 0.80
C LEU A 218 -43.94 32.48 1.96
N ALA A 219 -42.66 32.21 1.76
CA ALA A 219 -41.74 31.71 2.78
C ALA A 219 -40.51 32.61 2.92
N PRO A 220 -39.93 32.75 4.12
CA PRO A 220 -38.74 33.56 4.33
C PRO A 220 -37.55 33.00 3.54
N VAL A 221 -36.79 33.88 2.91
CA VAL A 221 -35.54 33.55 2.24
C VAL A 221 -34.42 33.51 3.28
N VAL A 222 -33.67 32.41 3.29
CA VAL A 222 -32.45 32.29 4.09
C VAL A 222 -31.27 32.22 3.14
N GLU A 223 -30.48 33.29 3.11
CA GLU A 223 -29.24 33.32 2.34
C GLU A 223 -28.16 32.51 3.05
N VAL A 224 -27.58 31.57 2.31
CA VAL A 224 -26.44 30.77 2.77
C VAL A 224 -25.35 30.93 1.74
N ALA A 225 -24.36 31.76 2.07
CA ALA A 225 -23.23 32.01 1.19
C ALA A 225 -22.37 30.74 1.08
N VAL A 226 -21.99 30.40 -0.16
CA VAL A 226 -20.94 29.40 -0.39
C VAL A 226 -19.61 30.06 -0.06
N VAL A 227 -18.98 29.62 1.02
CA VAL A 227 -17.62 30.02 1.37
C VAL A 227 -16.68 28.93 0.85
N ASP A 228 -15.80 29.30 -0.09
CA ASP A 228 -14.74 28.42 -0.53
C ASP A 228 -13.82 28.10 0.67
N ALA A 229 -13.94 26.89 1.18
CA ALA A 229 -12.99 26.36 2.14
C ALA A 229 -11.70 25.97 1.39
N PRO A 230 -10.50 26.15 1.99
CA PRO A 230 -9.27 25.71 1.36
C PRO A 230 -9.32 24.19 1.14
N GLU A 231 -9.42 23.77 -0.13
CA GLU A 231 -9.35 22.37 -0.52
C GLU A 231 -7.94 21.84 -0.27
N GLU A 232 -7.78 21.04 0.78
CA GLU A 232 -6.60 20.20 0.94
C GLU A 232 -6.73 19.05 -0.06
N TRP A 233 -6.17 19.24 -1.26
CA TRP A 233 -5.96 18.15 -2.20
C TRP A 233 -5.12 17.10 -1.50
N ARG A 234 -5.77 16.01 -1.08
CA ARG A 234 -5.07 14.85 -0.54
C ARG A 234 -4.54 14.12 -1.76
N GLY A 235 -3.36 14.54 -2.22
CA GLY A 235 -2.63 13.78 -3.23
C GLY A 235 -2.55 12.33 -2.78
N ASP A 236 -3.02 11.42 -3.64
CA ASP A 236 -2.89 9.96 -3.73
C ASP A 236 -2.52 9.12 -2.49
N GLY A 237 -2.72 9.61 -1.27
CA GLY A 237 -2.11 9.11 -0.05
C GLY A 237 -2.48 7.66 0.22
N GLY A 238 -1.74 6.75 -0.42
CA GLY A 238 -1.81 5.30 -0.30
C GLY A 238 -3.21 4.75 -0.09
N GLY A 239 -4.20 5.19 -0.86
CA GLY A 239 -5.52 4.54 -0.86
C GLY A 239 -5.30 3.08 -1.21
N ALA A 240 -5.52 2.18 -0.23
CA ALA A 240 -5.19 0.77 -0.33
C ALA A 240 -5.69 0.19 -1.66
N GLY A 241 -4.77 0.03 -2.62
CA GLY A 241 -5.05 -0.69 -3.84
C GLY A 241 -5.57 -2.07 -3.45
N THR A 242 -6.48 -2.62 -4.24
CA THR A 242 -6.82 -4.05 -4.10
C THR A 242 -5.49 -4.80 -4.16
N PRO A 243 -5.08 -5.52 -3.09
CA PRO A 243 -3.74 -6.09 -3.05
C PRO A 243 -3.55 -7.02 -4.24
N GLY A 244 -2.59 -6.70 -5.09
CA GLY A 244 -2.20 -7.56 -6.21
C GLY A 244 -1.55 -8.83 -5.71
N ALA A 245 -1.36 -9.80 -6.61
CA ALA A 245 -0.55 -10.97 -6.31
C ALA A 245 0.88 -10.54 -5.90
N PRO A 246 1.39 -10.92 -4.72
CA PRO A 246 2.68 -10.44 -4.24
C PRO A 246 3.82 -11.14 -4.98
N PHE A 247 4.97 -10.50 -5.10
CA PHE A 247 6.22 -11.24 -5.26
C PHE A 247 6.34 -12.23 -4.11
N LEU A 248 6.76 -13.48 -4.37
CA LEU A 248 6.93 -14.52 -3.36
C LEU A 248 8.21 -15.31 -3.62
N MET A 249 9.02 -15.48 -2.57
CA MET A 249 10.19 -16.35 -2.56
C MET A 249 10.37 -16.97 -1.17
N LEU A 250 10.65 -18.28 -1.14
CA LEU A 250 11.11 -18.95 0.06
C LEU A 250 12.62 -19.15 -0.03
N LEU A 251 13.33 -18.80 1.05
CA LEU A 251 14.78 -18.89 1.11
C LEU A 251 15.19 -19.93 2.16
N ASP A 252 15.89 -20.96 1.71
CA ASP A 252 16.58 -21.92 2.59
C ASP A 252 17.98 -21.39 2.90
N LEU A 253 18.12 -20.72 4.04
CA LEU A 253 19.32 -20.00 4.45
C LEU A 253 20.07 -20.73 5.58
N PRO A 254 21.39 -20.50 5.74
CA PRO A 254 22.10 -20.83 6.98
C PRO A 254 21.50 -20.07 8.19
N PRO A 255 21.95 -20.35 9.43
CA PRO A 255 21.57 -19.57 10.59
C PRO A 255 21.81 -18.07 10.34
N LEU A 256 20.80 -17.24 10.62
CA LEU A 256 20.93 -15.80 10.47
C LEU A 256 21.48 -15.18 11.76
N PRO A 257 22.40 -14.19 11.68
CA PRO A 257 22.95 -13.52 12.84
C PRO A 257 21.85 -12.96 13.76
N GLY A 258 21.82 -13.41 15.02
CA GLY A 258 20.85 -13.02 16.04
C GLY A 258 19.50 -13.75 15.99
N GLU A 259 19.30 -14.66 15.03
CA GLU A 259 18.11 -15.52 14.90
C GLU A 259 18.50 -16.99 14.62
N GLU A 260 19.65 -17.43 15.11
CA GLU A 260 20.28 -18.70 14.72
C GLU A 260 19.46 -19.93 15.14
N ALA A 261 18.64 -19.78 16.18
CA ALA A 261 17.75 -20.83 16.69
C ALA A 261 16.57 -21.13 15.76
N ASP A 262 16.20 -20.21 14.88
CA ASP A 262 15.09 -20.40 13.95
C ASP A 262 15.59 -20.89 12.58
N GLY A 263 15.58 -22.22 12.41
CA GLY A 263 16.02 -22.88 11.19
C GLY A 263 14.98 -22.96 10.07
N ARG A 264 13.81 -22.35 10.25
CA ARG A 264 12.74 -22.37 9.26
C ARG A 264 13.10 -21.49 8.04
N PRO A 265 12.62 -21.85 6.83
CA PRO A 265 12.81 -21.03 5.63
C PRO A 265 12.29 -19.61 5.84
N VAL A 266 13.05 -18.63 5.35
CA VAL A 266 12.62 -17.23 5.33
C VAL A 266 11.63 -17.03 4.18
N VAL A 267 10.55 -16.30 4.45
CA VAL A 267 9.55 -15.93 3.45
C VAL A 267 9.78 -14.48 3.07
N ALA A 268 10.19 -14.26 1.82
CA ALA A 268 10.25 -12.93 1.24
C ALA A 268 9.01 -12.72 0.36
N ALA A 269 8.12 -11.84 0.80
CA ALA A 269 6.97 -11.43 0.00
C ALA A 269 6.93 -9.90 -0.11
N ALA A 270 6.65 -9.37 -1.30
CA ALA A 270 6.65 -7.94 -1.55
C ALA A 270 5.50 -7.56 -2.48
N ALA A 271 4.86 -6.42 -2.23
CA ALA A 271 3.82 -5.84 -3.09
C ALA A 271 3.79 -4.32 -2.90
N GLU A 272 3.40 -3.59 -3.94
CA GLU A 272 3.32 -2.12 -3.92
C GLU A 272 2.23 -1.60 -2.97
N SER A 273 1.03 -2.21 -3.01
CA SER A 273 -0.04 -2.02 -2.02
C SER A 273 -0.02 -3.18 -1.02
N TRP A 274 0.72 -3.01 0.08
CA TRP A 274 0.91 -4.07 1.05
C TRP A 274 -0.27 -4.25 1.99
N THR A 275 -0.70 -5.51 2.14
CA THR A 275 -1.53 -6.00 3.24
C THR A 275 -0.89 -7.28 3.79
N PRO A 276 -1.13 -7.66 5.05
CA PRO A 276 -0.66 -8.94 5.57
C PRO A 276 -1.05 -10.10 4.65
N MET A 277 -0.10 -10.98 4.35
CA MET A 277 -0.26 -12.10 3.42
C MET A 277 -0.20 -13.44 4.16
N ALA A 278 -1.14 -14.33 3.90
CA ALA A 278 -1.13 -15.70 4.43
C ALA A 278 -0.37 -16.62 3.47
N LEU A 279 0.70 -17.24 3.96
CA LEU A 279 1.45 -18.26 3.22
C LEU A 279 0.84 -19.63 3.48
N HIS A 280 0.49 -20.33 2.42
CA HIS A 280 0.00 -21.70 2.44
C HIS A 280 0.98 -22.63 1.74
N GLY A 281 1.17 -23.84 2.26
CA GLY A 281 2.09 -24.84 1.70
C GLY A 281 1.54 -26.25 1.77
N GLY A 282 1.76 -27.05 0.72
CA GLY A 282 1.22 -28.40 0.60
C GLY A 282 1.87 -29.23 -0.51
N GLY A 283 1.57 -30.53 -0.53
CA GLY A 283 2.06 -31.45 -1.58
C GLY A 283 1.30 -31.32 -2.90
N SER A 284 0.11 -30.74 -2.87
CA SER A 284 -0.75 -30.44 -4.00
C SER A 284 -1.58 -29.20 -3.67
N VAL A 285 -2.25 -28.63 -4.69
CA VAL A 285 -3.15 -27.48 -4.52
C VAL A 285 -4.32 -27.79 -3.56
N ASP A 286 -4.77 -29.05 -3.49
CA ASP A 286 -5.88 -29.47 -2.62
C ASP A 286 -5.45 -29.74 -1.16
N SER A 287 -4.14 -29.76 -0.87
CA SER A 287 -3.58 -30.06 0.46
C SER A 287 -2.85 -28.88 1.09
N LEU A 288 -3.13 -27.67 0.62
CA LEU A 288 -2.53 -26.44 1.13
C LEU A 288 -3.03 -26.13 2.55
N THR A 289 -2.10 -26.02 3.49
CA THR A 289 -2.36 -25.54 4.86
C THR A 289 -1.62 -24.24 5.11
N GLN A 290 -2.15 -23.36 5.95
CA GLN A 290 -1.46 -22.12 6.31
C GLN A 290 -0.19 -22.46 7.11
N ARG A 291 0.96 -21.97 6.64
CA ARG A 291 2.29 -22.23 7.22
C ARG A 291 2.96 -21.00 7.81
N ALA A 292 2.53 -19.79 7.43
CA ALA A 292 2.98 -18.53 8.03
C ALA A 292 2.01 -17.38 7.70
N VAL A 293 2.16 -16.27 8.43
CA VAL A 293 1.61 -14.96 8.04
C VAL A 293 2.78 -14.01 7.87
N VAL A 294 2.80 -13.27 6.76
CA VAL A 294 3.78 -12.24 6.47
C VAL A 294 3.13 -10.90 6.76
N GLU A 295 3.49 -10.30 7.89
CA GLU A 295 2.91 -9.04 8.38
C GLU A 295 3.49 -7.81 7.66
N THR A 296 4.80 -7.84 7.36
CA THR A 296 5.53 -6.74 6.72
C THR A 296 6.13 -7.15 5.38
N PRO A 297 6.18 -6.25 4.37
CA PRO A 297 6.77 -6.57 3.08
C PRO A 297 8.28 -6.74 3.22
N ALA A 298 8.85 -7.68 2.47
CA ALA A 298 10.27 -7.81 2.28
C ALA A 298 10.77 -6.77 1.27
N THR A 299 11.98 -6.27 1.46
CA THR A 299 12.67 -5.46 0.45
C THR A 299 13.47 -6.39 -0.46
N VAL A 300 13.20 -6.32 -1.76
CA VAL A 300 13.79 -7.21 -2.77
C VAL A 300 14.40 -6.39 -3.90
N GLY A 301 15.37 -6.98 -4.59
CA GLY A 301 16.06 -6.32 -5.68
C GLY A 301 16.74 -7.30 -6.60
N THR A 302 17.37 -6.77 -7.65
CA THR A 302 18.11 -7.56 -8.63
C THR A 302 19.47 -6.97 -8.89
N LEU A 303 20.48 -7.83 -9.06
CA LEU A 303 21.81 -7.39 -9.47
C LEU A 303 21.75 -6.79 -10.88
N THR A 304 22.38 -5.64 -11.05
CA THR A 304 22.52 -4.98 -12.35
C THR A 304 23.84 -5.33 -13.04
N GLU A 305 24.83 -5.75 -12.27
CA GLU A 305 26.16 -6.17 -12.70
C GLU A 305 26.56 -7.47 -11.98
N PRO A 306 27.49 -8.28 -12.54
CA PRO A 306 27.90 -9.51 -11.89
C PRO A 306 28.62 -9.23 -10.56
N LEU A 307 28.24 -9.95 -9.50
CA LEU A 307 28.99 -9.98 -8.26
C LEU A 307 30.11 -11.02 -8.39
N ARG A 308 31.33 -10.53 -8.61
CA ARG A 308 32.50 -11.39 -8.76
C ARG A 308 32.87 -12.10 -7.44
N PRO A 309 33.61 -13.23 -7.52
CA PRO A 309 34.23 -13.84 -6.35
C PRO A 309 35.06 -12.83 -5.59
N GLY A 310 34.91 -12.82 -4.26
CA GLY A 310 35.53 -11.84 -3.36
C GLY A 310 36.26 -12.47 -2.19
N VAL A 311 36.85 -11.63 -1.35
CA VAL A 311 37.49 -12.08 -0.10
C VAL A 311 36.43 -12.40 0.95
N VAL A 312 36.62 -13.51 1.68
CA VAL A 312 35.75 -13.93 2.79
C VAL A 312 36.47 -13.78 4.13
N GLY A 313 35.72 -13.59 5.22
CA GLY A 313 36.28 -13.49 6.58
C GLY A 313 36.99 -12.16 6.90
N ARG A 314 36.90 -11.17 6.01
CA ARG A 314 37.39 -9.79 6.21
C ARG A 314 36.57 -8.83 5.36
N TRP A 315 36.72 -7.53 5.61
CA TRP A 315 36.13 -6.49 4.77
C TRP A 315 36.68 -6.58 3.34
N ASP A 316 35.76 -6.71 2.39
CA ASP A 316 36.03 -6.52 0.97
C ASP A 316 35.82 -5.05 0.62
N GLU A 317 36.93 -4.32 0.58
CA GLU A 317 36.95 -2.88 0.24
C GLU A 317 36.88 -2.63 -1.27
N THR A 318 37.09 -3.67 -2.09
CA THR A 318 37.16 -3.57 -3.54
C THR A 318 35.90 -4.08 -4.24
N GLY A 319 35.24 -5.05 -3.62
CA GLY A 319 33.99 -5.61 -4.08
C GLY A 319 32.86 -4.59 -3.99
N VAL A 320 32.08 -4.52 -5.07
CA VAL A 320 30.92 -3.64 -5.18
C VAL A 320 29.73 -4.48 -5.63
N LEU A 321 28.59 -4.24 -4.99
CA LEU A 321 27.32 -4.87 -5.34
C LEU A 321 26.38 -3.78 -5.87
N ASN A 322 26.16 -3.78 -7.19
CA ASN A 322 25.24 -2.85 -7.85
C ASN A 322 23.87 -3.52 -7.98
N VAL A 323 22.89 -3.04 -7.21
CA VAL A 323 21.56 -3.64 -7.08
C VAL A 323 20.47 -2.61 -7.36
N ARG A 324 19.49 -2.99 -8.17
CA ARG A 324 18.22 -2.26 -8.24
C ARG A 324 17.32 -2.77 -7.12
N ILE A 325 16.92 -1.90 -6.20
CA ILE A 325 16.08 -2.28 -5.06
C ILE A 325 14.71 -1.64 -5.23
N GLU A 326 13.68 -2.46 -5.08
CA GLU A 326 12.29 -2.03 -5.03
C GLU A 326 11.82 -2.16 -3.56
N GLY A 327 11.35 -1.07 -2.97
CA GLY A 327 10.96 -1.01 -1.56
C GLY A 327 11.79 -0.03 -0.74
N GLN A 328 12.20 -0.42 0.47
CA GLN A 328 12.92 0.48 1.38
C GLN A 328 14.35 0.74 0.88
N ALA A 329 14.73 2.02 0.86
CA ALA A 329 16.07 2.42 0.45
C ALA A 329 17.14 1.85 1.42
N PRO A 330 18.20 1.20 0.90
CA PRO A 330 19.29 0.70 1.74
C PRO A 330 20.01 1.86 2.43
N GLN A 331 20.42 1.65 3.68
CA GLN A 331 21.06 2.69 4.49
C GLN A 331 22.51 2.34 4.81
N SER A 332 23.38 3.35 4.76
CA SER A 332 24.74 3.21 5.27
C SER A 332 24.74 3.04 6.80
N ARG A 333 25.61 2.18 7.31
CA ARG A 333 25.75 1.89 8.74
C ARG A 333 27.23 1.86 9.14
N ALA A 334 27.49 2.21 10.40
CA ALA A 334 28.83 2.11 10.99
C ALA A 334 29.29 0.64 11.01
N GLY A 335 30.61 0.42 10.96
CA GLY A 335 31.18 -0.92 10.85
C GLY A 335 30.79 -1.81 12.03
N GLU A 336 30.73 -1.25 13.24
CA GLU A 336 30.32 -1.94 14.46
C GLU A 336 28.87 -2.42 14.40
N ALA A 337 27.97 -1.61 13.83
CA ALA A 337 26.57 -1.99 13.65
C ALA A 337 26.43 -3.12 12.63
N VAL A 338 27.21 -3.09 11.55
CA VAL A 338 27.25 -4.17 10.56
C VAL A 338 27.79 -5.46 11.19
N LEU A 339 28.90 -5.39 11.95
CA LEU A 339 29.42 -6.55 12.69
C LEU A 339 28.43 -7.08 13.75
N SER A 340 27.50 -6.24 14.21
CA SER A 340 26.39 -6.64 15.10
C SER A 340 25.17 -7.22 14.35
N GLY A 341 25.26 -7.43 13.04
CA GLY A 341 24.23 -8.05 12.21
C GLY A 341 23.39 -7.08 11.35
N ALA A 342 23.73 -5.80 11.27
CA ALA A 342 23.02 -4.86 10.39
C ALA A 342 23.35 -5.06 8.90
N ASN A 343 22.48 -4.54 8.01
CA ASN A 343 22.68 -4.52 6.56
C ASN A 343 22.93 -5.90 5.93
N LEU A 344 22.19 -6.91 6.38
CA LEU A 344 22.27 -8.28 5.91
C LEU A 344 21.46 -8.48 4.62
N LEU A 345 22.05 -9.16 3.64
CA LEU A 345 21.46 -9.46 2.33
C LEU A 345 21.63 -10.96 2.03
N ALA A 346 20.64 -11.56 1.38
CA ALA A 346 20.79 -12.82 0.68
C ALA A 346 20.89 -12.55 -0.83
N VAL A 347 22.00 -12.94 -1.45
CA VAL A 347 22.24 -12.82 -2.89
C VAL A 347 22.16 -14.21 -3.51
N ARG A 348 21.32 -14.37 -4.53
CA ARG A 348 21.18 -15.65 -5.23
C ARG A 348 22.42 -15.91 -6.08
N SER A 349 23.12 -17.00 -5.79
CA SER A 349 24.22 -17.52 -6.62
C SER A 349 23.67 -18.59 -7.59
N ALA A 350 24.54 -19.16 -8.42
CA ALA A 350 24.19 -20.25 -9.33
C ALA A 350 23.59 -21.46 -8.59
N ASP A 351 24.17 -21.81 -7.44
CA ASP A 351 23.73 -22.92 -6.58
C ASP A 351 23.59 -22.45 -5.12
N GLY A 352 22.49 -21.75 -4.84
CA GLY A 352 22.07 -21.37 -3.49
C GLY A 352 22.17 -19.87 -3.21
N TRP A 353 22.38 -19.54 -1.94
CA TRP A 353 22.36 -18.16 -1.44
C TRP A 353 23.69 -17.81 -0.78
N GLU A 354 24.24 -16.66 -1.16
CA GLU A 354 25.32 -16.02 -0.43
C GLU A 354 24.72 -15.04 0.57
N VAL A 355 25.15 -15.12 1.84
CA VAL A 355 24.81 -14.11 2.84
C VAL A 355 25.91 -13.05 2.86
N VAL A 356 25.53 -11.81 2.56
CA VAL A 356 26.42 -10.66 2.41
C VAL A 356 25.99 -9.55 3.35
N GLN A 357 26.93 -8.78 3.89
CA GLN A 357 26.64 -7.50 4.54
C GLN A 357 27.37 -6.34 3.87
N PHE A 358 26.90 -5.11 4.06
CA PHE A 358 27.52 -3.90 3.48
C PHE A 358 27.54 -2.73 4.46
N ARG A 359 28.54 -1.85 4.34
CA ARG A 359 28.64 -0.63 5.16
C ARG A 359 28.06 0.60 4.50
N ARG A 360 28.30 0.76 3.20
CA ARG A 360 27.94 1.98 2.45
C ARG A 360 26.92 1.64 1.39
N ALA A 361 25.89 2.48 1.30
CA ALA A 361 24.89 2.50 0.23
C ALA A 361 24.89 3.89 -0.41
N GLU A 362 25.13 3.93 -1.72
CA GLU A 362 25.14 5.15 -2.52
C GLU A 362 24.15 5.00 -3.68
N LEU A 363 23.23 5.96 -3.83
CA LEU A 363 22.27 5.96 -4.94
C LEU A 363 22.99 6.41 -6.22
N VAL A 364 22.99 5.56 -7.24
CA VAL A 364 23.57 5.85 -8.57
C VAL A 364 22.53 6.49 -9.49
N GLY A 365 21.26 6.11 -9.34
CA GLY A 365 20.11 6.65 -10.08
C GLY A 365 19.14 5.56 -10.53
N GLY A 366 17.87 5.91 -10.74
CA GLY A 366 16.83 4.96 -11.21
C GLY A 366 16.68 3.72 -10.33
N ASP A 367 16.63 3.93 -9.01
CA ASP A 367 16.58 2.90 -7.95
C ASP A 367 17.75 1.91 -7.93
N VAL A 368 18.84 2.24 -8.63
CA VAL A 368 20.09 1.48 -8.60
C VAL A 368 21.00 2.02 -7.51
N TRP A 369 21.39 1.14 -6.59
CA TRP A 369 22.26 1.39 -5.47
C TRP A 369 23.58 0.68 -5.62
N ARG A 370 24.65 1.41 -5.30
CA ARG A 370 26.00 0.87 -5.17
C ARG A 370 26.26 0.56 -3.70
N LEU A 371 26.40 -0.72 -3.38
CA LEU A 371 26.74 -1.19 -2.04
C LEU A 371 28.23 -1.56 -1.96
N SER A 372 28.93 -1.04 -0.97
CA SER A 372 30.39 -1.25 -0.82
C SER A 372 30.82 -1.46 0.64
N GLY A 373 32.08 -1.90 0.80
CA GLY A 373 32.62 -2.32 2.08
C GLY A 373 31.91 -3.57 2.57
N LEU A 374 32.02 -4.65 1.79
CA LEU A 374 31.20 -5.86 1.94
C LEU A 374 31.82 -6.85 2.94
N LEU A 375 30.98 -7.62 3.63
CA LEU A 375 31.35 -8.88 4.26
C LEU A 375 30.71 -10.02 3.48
N ARG A 376 31.54 -10.83 2.83
CA ARG A 376 31.11 -11.89 1.91
C ARG A 376 31.08 -13.25 2.61
N GLY A 377 30.28 -14.18 2.06
CA GLY A 377 30.25 -15.58 2.49
C GLY A 377 29.91 -15.81 3.96
N GLN A 378 29.07 -14.97 4.56
CA GLN A 378 28.73 -15.06 5.98
C GLN A 378 27.99 -16.38 6.30
N GLN A 379 28.09 -16.84 7.55
CA GLN A 379 27.32 -17.99 8.06
C GLN A 379 27.50 -19.29 7.24
N GLY A 380 28.71 -19.52 6.72
CA GLY A 380 29.04 -20.76 5.99
C GLY A 380 28.68 -20.73 4.49
N THR A 381 28.51 -19.54 3.90
CA THR A 381 28.15 -19.37 2.47
C THR A 381 29.36 -19.04 1.59
N GLU A 382 30.58 -19.39 2.02
CA GLU A 382 31.80 -19.04 1.30
C GLU A 382 31.90 -19.70 -0.08
N GLU A 383 31.25 -20.85 -0.28
CA GLU A 383 31.17 -21.51 -1.57
C GLU A 383 30.31 -20.72 -2.57
N ALA A 384 29.19 -20.16 -2.11
CA ALA A 384 28.36 -19.25 -2.91
C ALA A 384 29.14 -17.97 -3.24
N ALA A 385 29.90 -17.43 -2.27
CA ALA A 385 30.79 -16.28 -2.49
C ALA A 385 31.88 -16.56 -3.53
N ALA A 386 32.45 -17.78 -3.55
CA ALA A 386 33.48 -18.18 -4.50
C ALA A 386 32.93 -18.38 -5.92
N ARG A 387 31.65 -18.73 -6.06
CA ARG A 387 30.96 -18.81 -7.36
C ARG A 387 30.57 -17.44 -7.90
N GLY A 388 30.26 -16.49 -7.02
CA GLY A 388 29.72 -15.19 -7.40
C GLY A 388 28.24 -15.28 -7.82
N ALA A 389 27.75 -14.20 -8.41
CA ALA A 389 26.38 -14.10 -8.94
C ALA A 389 26.35 -13.31 -10.24
N GLU A 390 25.48 -13.72 -11.15
CA GLU A 390 25.31 -13.09 -12.47
C GLU A 390 24.34 -11.89 -12.40
N PRO A 391 24.34 -11.00 -13.41
CA PRO A 391 23.32 -9.97 -13.55
C PRO A 391 21.91 -10.58 -13.57
N GLY A 392 20.95 -9.88 -12.98
CA GLY A 392 19.58 -10.36 -12.79
C GLY A 392 19.40 -11.29 -11.58
N ALA A 393 20.46 -11.67 -10.87
CA ALA A 393 20.33 -12.45 -9.65
C ALA A 393 19.52 -11.70 -8.59
N LEU A 394 18.64 -12.44 -7.92
CA LEU A 394 17.77 -11.92 -6.87
C LEU A 394 18.58 -11.55 -5.62
N VAL A 395 18.27 -10.40 -5.06
CA VAL A 395 18.80 -9.90 -3.79
C VAL A 395 17.62 -9.69 -2.85
N VAL A 396 17.71 -10.24 -1.65
CA VAL A 396 16.69 -10.05 -0.60
C VAL A 396 17.36 -9.38 0.58
N VAL A 397 16.81 -8.26 1.05
CA VAL A 397 17.26 -7.62 2.29
C VAL A 397 16.72 -8.45 3.45
N LEU A 398 17.63 -8.92 4.31
CA LEU A 398 17.29 -9.76 5.46
C LEU A 398 17.13 -8.87 6.68
N GLU A 399 15.87 -8.64 7.07
CA GLU A 399 15.53 -7.94 8.30
C GLU A 399 15.27 -8.93 9.44
N ARG A 400 15.45 -8.48 10.68
CA ARG A 400 15.08 -9.29 11.85
C ARG A 400 13.57 -9.41 11.93
N GLY A 401 13.08 -10.59 12.32
CA GLY A 401 11.65 -10.86 12.44
C GLY A 401 10.95 -11.11 11.11
N MET A 402 11.68 -11.31 10.01
CA MET A 402 11.07 -11.78 8.76
C MET A 402 10.29 -13.08 8.99
N ALA A 403 9.15 -13.21 8.30
CA ALA A 403 8.27 -14.35 8.45
C ALA A 403 8.99 -15.67 8.11
N ARG A 404 8.67 -16.71 8.88
CA ARG A 404 9.30 -18.03 8.82
C ARG A 404 8.26 -19.09 8.47
N ALA A 405 8.49 -19.82 7.39
CA ALA A 405 7.56 -20.86 6.94
C ALA A 405 7.63 -22.09 7.85
N GLN A 406 6.50 -22.51 8.39
CA GLN A 406 6.45 -23.78 9.12
C GLN A 406 6.69 -24.95 8.16
N VAL A 407 7.69 -25.76 8.47
CA VAL A 407 8.06 -26.98 7.73
C VAL A 407 8.28 -28.12 8.71
N ASP A 408 7.89 -29.32 8.31
CA ASP A 408 8.09 -30.53 9.10
C ASP A 408 9.34 -31.27 8.63
N ALA A 409 10.05 -31.95 9.55
CA ALA A 409 11.32 -32.62 9.24
C ALA A 409 11.22 -33.64 8.08
N VAL A 410 10.05 -34.30 7.96
CA VAL A 410 9.74 -35.28 6.89
C VAL A 410 9.60 -34.64 5.51
N GLU A 411 9.47 -33.32 5.42
CA GLU A 411 9.30 -32.58 4.17
C GLU A 411 10.63 -32.21 3.52
N ARG A 412 11.75 -32.45 4.22
CA ARG A 412 13.08 -32.18 3.70
C ARG A 412 13.33 -32.93 2.39
N GLY A 413 13.75 -32.19 1.37
CA GLY A 413 14.03 -32.71 0.03
C GLY A 413 12.80 -33.01 -0.82
N LEU A 414 11.59 -32.81 -0.30
CA LEU A 414 10.35 -33.00 -1.06
C LEU A 414 9.93 -31.69 -1.73
N PRO A 415 9.58 -31.70 -3.03
CA PRO A 415 9.00 -30.54 -3.68
C PRO A 415 7.61 -30.24 -3.10
N ARG A 416 7.38 -28.98 -2.75
CA ARG A 416 6.11 -28.47 -2.24
C ARG A 416 5.66 -27.26 -3.06
N ILE A 417 4.33 -27.09 -3.12
CA ILE A 417 3.70 -25.91 -3.70
C ILE A 417 3.41 -24.94 -2.57
N TRP A 418 3.76 -23.67 -2.79
CA TRP A 418 3.54 -22.60 -1.84
C TRP A 418 2.73 -21.48 -2.50
N ARG A 419 1.72 -20.99 -1.81
CA ARG A 419 0.86 -19.90 -2.28
C ARG A 419 0.78 -18.80 -1.23
N ALA A 420 0.95 -17.56 -1.66
CA ALA A 420 0.74 -16.39 -0.80
C ALA A 420 -0.29 -15.46 -1.42
N GLY A 421 -1.23 -15.00 -0.59
CA GLY A 421 -2.25 -14.01 -0.93
C GLY A 421 -2.77 -13.33 0.34
N PRO A 422 -3.66 -12.33 0.21
CA PRO A 422 -4.13 -11.54 1.35
C PRO A 422 -4.75 -12.41 2.45
N VAL A 423 -4.45 -12.09 3.71
CA VAL A 423 -5.07 -12.77 4.86
C VAL A 423 -6.60 -12.73 4.74
N GLY A 424 -7.25 -13.87 4.99
CA GLY A 424 -8.70 -14.02 4.86
C GLY A 424 -9.20 -14.36 3.46
N SER A 425 -8.34 -14.32 2.43
CA SER A 425 -8.67 -14.81 1.09
C SER A 425 -8.38 -16.31 0.94
N PRO A 426 -9.11 -17.04 0.07
CA PRO A 426 -8.75 -18.40 -0.29
C PRO A 426 -7.34 -18.47 -0.89
N PRO A 427 -6.61 -19.61 -0.75
CA PRO A 427 -5.28 -19.79 -1.33
C PRO A 427 -5.33 -20.04 -2.86
N GLY A 428 -5.90 -19.10 -3.60
CA GLY A 428 -6.05 -19.14 -5.05
C GLY A 428 -6.74 -17.88 -5.61
N GLY A 429 -6.71 -17.73 -6.94
CA GLY A 429 -7.28 -16.57 -7.64
C GLY A 429 -6.22 -15.52 -8.03
N ALA A 430 -6.68 -14.41 -8.60
CA ALA A 430 -5.80 -13.40 -9.22
C ALA A 430 -4.90 -12.64 -8.23
N GLY A 431 -5.21 -12.64 -6.94
CA GLY A 431 -4.40 -12.02 -5.88
C GLY A 431 -3.41 -12.96 -5.20
N THR A 432 -3.18 -14.16 -5.76
CA THR A 432 -2.29 -15.17 -5.17
C THR A 432 -1.12 -15.49 -6.09
N THR A 433 0.08 -15.58 -5.53
CA THR A 433 1.27 -16.06 -6.24
C THR A 433 1.61 -17.46 -5.80
N GLU A 434 1.93 -18.33 -6.76
CA GLU A 434 2.37 -19.71 -6.53
C GLU A 434 3.86 -19.87 -6.85
N VAL A 435 4.58 -20.56 -5.97
CA VAL A 435 5.98 -20.96 -6.20
C VAL A 435 6.20 -22.41 -5.78
N GLY A 436 7.06 -23.12 -6.53
CA GLY A 436 7.61 -24.40 -6.12
C GLY A 436 8.86 -24.19 -5.25
N PHE A 437 8.97 -24.92 -4.14
CA PHE A 437 10.14 -24.84 -3.26
C PHE A 437 10.46 -26.20 -2.66
N VAL A 438 11.76 -26.54 -2.67
CA VAL A 438 12.32 -27.75 -2.04
C VAL A 438 13.18 -27.30 -0.88
N TRP A 439 12.76 -27.64 0.34
CA TRP A 439 13.51 -27.30 1.55
C TRP A 439 14.61 -28.34 1.80
N SER A 440 15.88 -27.91 1.83
CA SER A 440 17.04 -28.78 2.07
C SER A 440 17.53 -28.77 3.52
N ASN A 441 16.96 -27.90 4.36
CA ASN A 441 17.38 -27.62 5.73
C ASN A 441 18.81 -27.07 5.81
N ARG A 442 19.09 -26.01 5.05
CA ARG A 442 20.42 -25.40 4.97
C ARG A 442 20.88 -24.84 6.31
N ASN A 443 19.95 -24.43 7.18
CA ASN A 443 20.26 -24.02 8.56
C ASN A 443 21.05 -25.10 9.31
N ALA A 444 20.66 -26.38 9.17
CA ALA A 444 21.30 -27.52 9.82
C ALA A 444 22.64 -27.95 9.18
N ALA A 445 23.00 -27.42 8.01
CA ALA A 445 24.16 -27.86 7.24
C ALA A 445 25.48 -27.49 7.94
N PRO A 446 26.35 -28.46 8.31
CA PRO A 446 27.64 -28.16 8.90
C PRO A 446 28.48 -27.24 8.03
N TRP A 447 29.17 -26.29 8.66
CA TRP A 447 30.11 -25.43 7.96
C TRP A 447 31.37 -26.19 7.60
N ARG A 448 32.01 -25.77 6.50
CA ARG A 448 33.29 -26.36 6.09
C ARG A 448 34.35 -26.14 7.19
N PRO A 449 35.16 -27.14 7.54
CA PRO A 449 36.24 -26.98 8.51
C PRO A 449 37.16 -25.79 8.20
N ALA A 450 37.71 -25.16 9.25
CA ALA A 450 38.67 -24.08 9.10
C ALA A 450 40.12 -24.60 9.08
N HIS A 451 41.03 -23.80 8.53
CA HIS A 451 42.47 -24.03 8.59
C HIS A 451 42.94 -25.42 8.14
N LEU A 452 42.26 -26.02 7.15
CA LEU A 452 42.72 -27.27 6.54
C LEU A 452 44.15 -27.09 5.99
N LYS A 453 45.07 -27.92 6.47
CA LYS A 453 46.46 -27.95 6.03
C LYS A 453 46.86 -29.38 5.69
N ALA A 454 47.52 -29.53 4.54
CA ALA A 454 48.21 -30.76 4.16
C ALA A 454 49.72 -30.50 4.22
N SER A 455 50.41 -31.16 5.14
CA SER A 455 51.87 -31.04 5.32
C SER A 455 52.53 -32.35 4.94
N PRO A 456 53.60 -32.37 4.12
CA PRO A 456 54.28 -33.61 3.77
C PRO A 456 54.76 -34.39 5.01
N GLU A 457 54.49 -35.68 5.06
CA GLU A 457 54.94 -36.58 6.13
C GLU A 457 55.10 -38.01 5.61
N GLY A 458 56.24 -38.65 5.87
CA GLY A 458 56.41 -40.10 5.69
C GLY A 458 56.12 -40.64 4.28
N GLY A 459 56.34 -39.83 3.24
CA GLY A 459 56.03 -40.18 1.84
C GLY A 459 54.56 -39.95 1.43
N GLY A 460 53.78 -39.29 2.28
CA GLY A 460 52.44 -38.78 2.00
C GLY A 460 52.20 -37.45 2.70
N TRP A 461 51.03 -37.27 3.33
CA TRP A 461 50.64 -36.01 3.97
C TRP A 461 49.97 -36.21 5.33
N ARG A 462 50.34 -35.37 6.30
CA ARG A 462 49.56 -35.10 7.50
C ARG A 462 48.53 -34.02 7.22
N LEU A 463 47.27 -34.36 7.45
CA LEU A 463 46.12 -33.49 7.31
C LEU A 463 45.68 -33.03 8.70
N ASN A 464 45.49 -31.72 8.89
CA ASN A 464 44.93 -31.17 10.13
C ASN A 464 43.89 -30.10 9.78
N TRP A 465 42.83 -29.99 10.58
CA TRP A 465 41.77 -28.99 10.42
C TRP A 465 41.18 -28.60 11.78
N LEU A 466 40.45 -27.50 11.80
CA LEU A 466 39.66 -27.07 12.95
C LEU A 466 38.16 -27.20 12.65
N PRO A 467 37.36 -27.75 13.58
CA PRO A 467 35.92 -27.79 13.44
C PRO A 467 35.34 -26.38 13.43
N ARG A 468 34.13 -26.24 12.89
CA ARG A 468 33.34 -25.03 13.05
C ARG A 468 31.97 -25.38 13.60
N VAL A 469 31.55 -24.62 14.60
CA VAL A 469 30.19 -24.67 15.15
C VAL A 469 29.35 -23.57 14.54
N ARG A 470 28.06 -23.86 14.34
CA ARG A 470 27.10 -22.95 13.69
C ARG A 470 26.41 -22.01 14.67
N GLN A 471 26.40 -22.38 15.94
CA GLN A 471 25.67 -21.72 17.02
C GLN A 471 26.57 -21.69 18.25
N GLY A 472 26.61 -20.55 18.95
CA GLY A 472 27.36 -20.40 20.20
C GLY A 472 28.89 -20.37 20.06
N GLY A 473 29.44 -20.34 18.85
CA GLY A 473 30.89 -20.35 18.60
C GLY A 473 31.61 -19.02 18.78
N ASP A 474 30.86 -17.91 18.91
CA ASP A 474 31.43 -16.55 18.93
C ASP A 474 31.75 -16.05 20.35
N GLY A 475 31.43 -16.84 21.37
CA GLY A 475 31.73 -16.51 22.77
C GLY A 475 33.22 -16.56 23.05
N TRP A 476 33.78 -15.44 23.51
CA TRP A 476 35.18 -15.35 23.94
C TRP A 476 35.36 -15.76 25.41
N GLU A 477 34.28 -15.72 26.19
CA GLU A 477 34.24 -16.12 27.59
C GLU A 477 33.65 -17.54 27.70
N GLY A 478 34.34 -18.43 28.42
CA GLY A 478 33.90 -19.82 28.63
C GLY A 478 34.67 -20.86 27.83
N GLU A 479 34.28 -22.13 27.98
CA GLU A 479 34.82 -23.22 27.18
C GLU A 479 34.24 -23.17 25.76
N PRO A 480 35.07 -23.32 24.70
CA PRO A 480 34.59 -23.34 23.33
C PRO A 480 33.55 -24.44 23.12
N VAL A 481 32.48 -24.12 22.39
CA VAL A 481 31.49 -25.12 21.99
C VAL A 481 32.17 -26.15 21.09
N GLU A 482 32.14 -27.40 21.52
CA GLU A 482 32.73 -28.53 20.80
C GLU A 482 31.77 -29.11 19.77
N VAL A 483 32.33 -29.66 18.69
CA VAL A 483 31.56 -30.45 17.72
C VAL A 483 31.49 -31.89 18.21
N ASP A 484 30.29 -32.39 18.45
CA ASP A 484 30.02 -33.77 18.85
C ASP A 484 28.96 -34.39 17.90
N PRO A 485 29.26 -35.50 17.19
CA PRO A 485 30.53 -36.22 17.15
C PRO A 485 31.61 -35.50 16.33
N ARG A 486 32.88 -35.65 16.70
CA ARG A 486 34.05 -35.19 15.91
C ARG A 486 34.30 -36.06 14.67
N ARG A 487 33.30 -36.20 13.82
CA ARG A 487 33.31 -37.07 12.64
C ARG A 487 33.47 -36.24 11.36
N PHE A 488 34.47 -36.59 10.56
CA PHE A 488 34.84 -35.88 9.34
C PHE A 488 34.98 -36.84 8.17
N ARG A 489 34.71 -36.35 6.95
CA ARG A 489 34.94 -37.09 5.70
C ARG A 489 36.07 -36.43 4.95
N VAL A 490 37.14 -37.18 4.72
CA VAL A 490 38.27 -36.78 3.90
C VAL A 490 38.10 -37.38 2.51
N ARG A 491 38.20 -36.56 1.47
CA ARG A 491 38.20 -36.96 0.06
C ARG A 491 39.49 -36.56 -0.59
N VAL A 492 40.13 -37.50 -1.27
CA VAL A 492 41.30 -37.21 -2.11
C VAL A 492 40.83 -37.17 -3.56
N LEU A 493 41.13 -36.08 -4.24
CA LEU A 493 40.71 -35.80 -5.60
C LEU A 493 41.92 -35.61 -6.51
N ASP A 494 41.78 -36.07 -7.75
CA ASP A 494 42.67 -35.81 -8.87
C ASP A 494 41.90 -35.03 -9.93
N GLY A 495 42.00 -33.71 -9.91
CA GLY A 495 41.02 -32.84 -10.58
C GLY A 495 39.64 -33.02 -9.95
N ASP A 496 38.66 -33.43 -10.76
CA ASP A 496 37.28 -33.70 -10.31
C ASP A 496 37.04 -35.18 -9.96
N VAL A 497 38.03 -36.05 -10.22
CA VAL A 497 37.92 -37.49 -9.97
C VAL A 497 38.22 -37.80 -8.51
N VAL A 498 37.27 -38.40 -7.81
CA VAL A 498 37.49 -38.87 -6.43
C VAL A 498 38.30 -40.16 -6.46
N ARG A 499 39.49 -40.13 -5.89
CA ARG A 499 40.37 -41.30 -5.74
C ARG A 499 40.10 -42.06 -4.47
N ARG A 500 39.83 -41.34 -3.37
CA ARG A 500 39.63 -41.92 -2.05
C ARG A 500 38.59 -41.16 -1.26
N ILE A 501 37.84 -41.89 -0.44
CA ILE A 501 36.96 -41.36 0.60
C ILE A 501 37.29 -42.12 1.87
N CYS A 502 37.57 -41.40 2.96
CA CYS A 502 37.70 -41.99 4.28
C CYS A 502 36.95 -41.15 5.32
N GLU A 503 36.46 -41.83 6.35
CA GLU A 503 35.88 -41.18 7.52
C GLU A 503 36.91 -41.17 8.65
N VAL A 504 36.97 -40.05 9.35
CA VAL A 504 37.97 -39.78 10.39
C VAL A 504 37.25 -39.28 11.62
N GLU A 505 37.52 -39.93 12.75
CA GLU A 505 37.16 -39.43 14.07
C GLU A 505 38.36 -38.68 14.66
N GLY A 506 38.23 -37.36 14.81
CA GLY A 506 39.31 -36.49 15.27
C GLY A 506 39.62 -35.33 14.31
N LEU A 507 40.64 -34.55 14.66
CA LEU A 507 40.99 -33.28 13.98
C LEU A 507 42.19 -33.41 13.03
N ALA A 508 42.67 -34.64 12.84
CA ALA A 508 43.82 -34.94 12.00
C ALA A 508 43.71 -36.31 11.36
N ALA A 509 44.32 -36.47 10.18
CA ALA A 509 44.46 -37.74 9.48
C ALA A 509 45.83 -37.84 8.81
N VAL A 510 46.33 -39.07 8.65
CA VAL A 510 47.54 -39.34 7.88
C VAL A 510 47.11 -40.00 6.58
N TYR A 511 47.45 -39.36 5.46
CA TYR A 511 47.35 -39.94 4.12
C TYR A 511 48.73 -40.47 3.75
N GLY A 512 48.97 -41.75 4.01
CA GLY A 512 50.31 -42.35 4.03
C GLY A 512 50.81 -42.79 2.65
N ALA A 513 52.12 -43.04 2.54
CA ALA A 513 52.78 -43.39 1.27
C ALA A 513 52.16 -44.57 0.51
N VAL A 514 51.65 -45.58 1.23
CA VAL A 514 50.99 -46.76 0.62
C VAL A 514 49.70 -46.35 -0.11
N GLU A 515 48.93 -45.47 0.50
CA GLU A 515 47.64 -45.00 -0.04
C GLU A 515 47.89 -44.05 -1.21
N VAL A 516 48.91 -43.19 -1.09
CA VAL A 516 49.38 -42.31 -2.17
C VAL A 516 49.79 -43.12 -3.40
N ALA A 517 50.59 -44.17 -3.21
CA ALA A 517 51.04 -45.02 -4.32
C ALA A 517 49.88 -45.77 -5.00
N ALA A 518 48.85 -46.15 -4.25
CA ALA A 518 47.66 -46.81 -4.78
C ALA A 518 46.75 -45.84 -5.55
N ASP A 519 46.55 -44.64 -5.02
CA ASP A 519 45.64 -43.64 -5.60
C ASP A 519 46.27 -42.88 -6.77
N PHE A 520 47.60 -42.70 -6.74
CA PHE A 520 48.40 -41.97 -7.71
C PHE A 520 49.61 -42.80 -8.19
N PRO A 521 49.38 -43.88 -8.98
CA PRO A 521 50.45 -44.75 -9.46
C PRO A 521 51.44 -44.03 -10.40
N GLY A 522 51.03 -42.91 -11.02
CA GLY A 522 51.87 -42.04 -11.84
C GLY A 522 52.50 -40.85 -11.09
N GLY A 523 52.36 -40.79 -9.77
CA GLY A 523 52.73 -39.63 -8.95
C GLY A 523 51.60 -38.62 -8.80
N VAL A 524 51.71 -37.77 -7.78
CA VAL A 524 50.67 -36.77 -7.45
C VAL A 524 50.81 -35.55 -8.36
N GLY A 525 49.79 -35.31 -9.18
CA GLY A 525 49.73 -34.17 -10.10
C GLY A 525 49.47 -32.84 -9.38
N SER A 526 49.77 -31.72 -10.05
CA SER A 526 49.56 -30.36 -9.51
C SER A 526 48.09 -29.96 -9.30
N ILE A 527 47.16 -30.77 -9.82
CA ILE A 527 45.71 -30.58 -9.68
C ILE A 527 45.11 -31.42 -8.56
N ALA A 528 45.92 -32.23 -7.86
CA ALA A 528 45.44 -33.08 -6.78
C ALA A 528 45.06 -32.25 -5.56
N LYS A 529 43.92 -32.58 -4.96
CA LYS A 529 43.33 -31.85 -3.83
C LYS A 529 42.88 -32.81 -2.75
N VAL A 530 42.81 -32.30 -1.54
CA VAL A 530 42.12 -32.98 -0.43
C VAL A 530 41.01 -32.08 0.09
N GLY A 531 39.82 -32.68 0.20
CA GLY A 531 38.61 -32.09 0.72
C GLY A 531 38.27 -32.67 2.09
N VAL A 532 37.88 -31.84 3.06
CA VAL A 532 37.39 -32.29 4.36
C VAL A 532 36.02 -31.69 4.65
N ALA A 533 35.03 -32.54 4.91
CA ALA A 533 33.70 -32.14 5.35
C ALA A 533 33.44 -32.57 6.81
N GLN A 534 32.70 -31.74 7.54
CA GLN A 534 32.23 -32.07 8.89
C GLN A 534 30.87 -32.77 8.83
N TRP A 535 30.66 -33.77 9.68
CA TRP A 535 29.36 -34.41 9.89
C TRP A 535 28.45 -33.53 10.75
N GLY A 536 27.14 -33.59 10.51
CA GLY A 536 26.13 -33.02 11.39
C GLY A 536 24.93 -33.93 11.51
N ASP A 537 24.49 -34.15 12.73
CA ASP A 537 23.30 -34.96 13.01
C ASP A 537 22.05 -34.35 12.37
N GLY A 538 21.23 -35.21 11.79
CA GLY A 538 20.02 -34.81 11.06
C GLY A 538 20.27 -34.15 9.70
N TYR A 539 21.49 -33.72 9.37
CA TYR A 539 21.82 -33.16 8.06
C TYR A 539 22.63 -34.11 7.18
N GLY A 540 23.73 -34.64 7.71
CA GLY A 540 24.74 -35.39 6.98
C GLY A 540 26.05 -34.61 6.82
N TRP A 541 26.75 -34.81 5.70
CA TRP A 541 28.01 -34.13 5.40
C TRP A 541 27.79 -32.68 4.95
N GLY A 542 28.49 -31.74 5.59
CA GLY A 542 28.50 -30.33 5.21
C GLY A 542 29.39 -30.01 4.00
N ALA A 543 29.65 -28.71 3.81
CA ALA A 543 30.54 -28.23 2.75
C ALA A 543 31.99 -28.66 3.01
N GLU A 544 32.77 -28.79 1.94
CA GLU A 544 34.18 -29.23 2.02
C GLU A 544 35.14 -28.04 2.09
N ALA A 545 36.08 -28.11 3.03
CA ALA A 545 37.30 -27.31 2.99
C ALA A 545 38.28 -28.00 2.05
N MET A 546 38.88 -27.26 1.12
CA MET A 546 39.75 -27.82 0.08
C MET A 546 41.17 -27.25 0.19
N VAL A 547 42.19 -28.10 0.03
CA VAL A 547 43.58 -27.67 -0.13
C VAL A 547 44.27 -28.52 -1.21
N THR A 548 45.15 -27.90 -1.99
CA THR A 548 45.97 -28.60 -2.99
C THR A 548 47.04 -29.44 -2.29
N LEU A 549 47.24 -30.67 -2.76
CA LEU A 549 48.37 -31.50 -2.34
C LEU A 549 49.62 -31.01 -3.06
N ILE A 550 50.46 -30.26 -2.36
CA ILE A 550 51.76 -29.83 -2.89
C ILE A 550 52.75 -30.96 -2.62
N SER A 551 53.37 -31.48 -3.68
CA SER A 551 54.46 -32.44 -3.55
C SER A 551 55.61 -31.78 -2.79
N PRO A 552 56.19 -32.41 -1.75
CA PRO A 552 57.45 -31.93 -1.19
C PRO A 552 58.48 -31.89 -2.33
N ILE A 553 59.13 -30.74 -2.50
CA ILE A 553 60.27 -30.58 -3.40
C ILE A 553 61.41 -31.49 -2.93
#